data_AF-A0A8S4GG66-F1
#
_entry.id   AF-A0A8S4GG66-F1
#
_cell.length_a   1.000
_cell.length_b   1.000
_cell.length_c   1.000
_cell.angle_alpha   90.00
_cell.angle_beta   90.00
_cell.angle_gamma   90.00
#
_symmetry.space_group_name_H-M   'P 1'
#
loop_
_entity.id
_entity.type
_entity.pdbx_description
1 polymer ?
#
loop_
_entity_poly.entity_id
_entity_poly.type
_entity_poly.pdbx_seq_one_letter_code
_entity_poly.pdbx_strand_id
1 'polypeptide(L)'
;MGEKDWDSHIGTIQWGLNNTVQKTTGKTASEILFGVSMRSEINPILNKVVAETRGDCDITTIRSEAKSRIDNNMIKQKEHYDKGRKPATTYAVGDLVKSLGLVSAMKDRARSSCRLT
;
A
#
# COMPACT_ATOMS: atom_id res chain seq x y z
N MET A 1 -21.25 -2.91 -20.18
CA MET A 1 -20.97 -3.47 -18.85
C MET A 1 -21.68 -2.60 -17.85
N GLY A 2 -22.84 -3.06 -17.35
CA GLY A 2 -23.62 -2.32 -16.35
C GLY A 2 -23.13 -2.65 -14.94
N GLU A 3 -23.41 -1.76 -13.99
CA GLU A 3 -23.05 -1.80 -12.56
C GLU A 3 -23.51 -3.07 -11.80
N LYS A 4 -24.18 -4.03 -12.44
CA LYS A 4 -24.95 -5.09 -11.77
C LYS A 4 -24.22 -6.40 -11.47
N ASP A 5 -23.06 -6.67 -12.07
CA ASP A 5 -22.42 -8.00 -11.97
C ASP A 5 -20.96 -7.96 -11.44
N TRP A 6 -20.54 -6.87 -10.81
CA TRP A 6 -19.15 -6.77 -10.31
C TRP A 6 -18.91 -7.65 -9.08
N ASP A 7 -19.96 -7.88 -8.28
CA ASP A 7 -19.96 -8.66 -7.05
C ASP A 7 -19.71 -10.16 -7.34
N SER A 8 -20.28 -10.68 -8.44
CA SER A 8 -20.02 -12.05 -8.90
C SER A 8 -18.55 -12.30 -9.28
N HIS A 9 -17.77 -11.25 -9.50
CA HIS A 9 -16.35 -11.32 -9.87
C HIS A 9 -15.39 -11.01 -8.70
N ILE A 10 -15.90 -10.73 -7.49
CA ILE A 10 -15.07 -10.41 -6.32
C ILE A 10 -14.02 -11.50 -6.05
N GLY A 11 -14.40 -12.78 -6.14
CA GLY A 11 -13.47 -13.89 -5.92
C GLY A 11 -12.30 -13.87 -6.90
N THR A 12 -12.58 -13.66 -8.19
CA THR A 12 -11.56 -13.55 -9.24
C THR A 12 -10.67 -12.33 -9.03
N ILE A 13 -11.24 -11.18 -8.65
CA ILE A 13 -10.49 -9.94 -8.36
C ILE A 13 -9.58 -10.13 -7.15
N GLN A 14 -10.10 -10.68 -6.06
CA GLN A 14 -9.34 -10.95 -4.85
C GLN A 14 -8.19 -11.93 -5.15
N TRP A 15 -8.45 -12.99 -5.91
CA TRP A 15 -7.42 -13.92 -6.33
C TRP A 15 -6.34 -13.21 -7.16
N GLY A 16 -6.74 -12.40 -8.15
CA GLY A 16 -5.81 -11.64 -8.99
C GLY A 16 -4.94 -10.68 -8.18
N LEU A 17 -5.53 -9.90 -7.27
CA LEU A 17 -4.81 -8.96 -6.40
C LEU A 17 -3.81 -9.69 -5.49
N ASN A 18 -4.20 -10.83 -4.93
CA ASN A 18 -3.38 -11.57 -3.98
C ASN A 18 -2.26 -12.39 -4.63
N ASN A 19 -2.39 -12.73 -5.92
CA ASN A 19 -1.45 -13.61 -6.65
C ASN A 19 -0.69 -12.93 -7.80
N THR A 20 -0.95 -11.66 -8.07
CA THR A 20 -0.13 -10.91 -9.03
C THR A 20 1.19 -10.50 -8.39
N VAL A 21 2.30 -10.70 -9.09
CA VAL A 21 3.63 -10.26 -8.65
C VAL A 21 3.66 -8.73 -8.65
N GLN A 22 3.97 -8.14 -7.50
CA GLN A 22 4.08 -6.68 -7.41
C GLN A 22 5.47 -6.20 -7.83
N LYS A 23 5.54 -5.09 -8.58
CA LYS A 23 6.81 -4.56 -9.10
C LYS A 23 7.80 -4.16 -8.00
N THR A 24 7.32 -3.58 -6.90
CA THR A 24 8.19 -3.11 -5.81
C THR A 24 8.75 -4.27 -5.00
N THR A 25 7.92 -5.23 -4.59
CA THR A 25 8.36 -6.35 -3.74
C THR A 25 8.95 -7.51 -4.56
N GLY A 26 8.57 -7.65 -5.83
CA GLY A 26 8.92 -8.77 -6.71
C GLY A 26 8.36 -10.12 -6.25
N LYS A 27 7.35 -10.09 -5.38
CA LYS A 27 6.63 -11.25 -4.83
C LYS A 27 5.14 -10.95 -4.86
N THR A 28 4.30 -11.99 -4.75
CA THR A 28 2.86 -11.80 -4.59
C THR A 28 2.51 -11.46 -3.13
N ALA A 29 1.33 -10.89 -2.89
CA ALA A 29 0.89 -10.62 -1.52
C ALA A 29 0.72 -11.91 -0.72
N SER A 30 0.23 -12.97 -1.36
CA SER A 30 0.05 -14.28 -0.75
C SER A 30 1.37 -14.94 -0.38
N GLU A 31 2.41 -14.79 -1.21
CA GLU A 31 3.75 -15.29 -0.90
C GLU A 31 4.36 -14.61 0.33
N ILE A 32 4.17 -13.29 0.46
CA ILE A 32 4.66 -12.53 1.62
C ILE A 32 3.89 -12.92 2.89
N LEU A 33 2.59 -13.19 2.76
CA LEU A 33 1.72 -13.50 3.88
C LEU A 33 1.86 -14.95 4.37
N PHE A 34 1.91 -15.90 3.45
CA PHE A 34 1.83 -17.35 3.74
C PHE A 34 3.14 -18.11 3.46
N GLY A 35 4.14 -17.48 2.83
CA GLY A 35 5.39 -18.15 2.46
C GLY A 35 5.28 -19.08 1.25
N VAL A 36 4.08 -19.29 0.72
CA VAL A 36 3.79 -20.21 -0.40
C VAL A 36 3.25 -19.48 -1.62
N SER A 37 3.61 -19.96 -2.80
CA SER A 37 3.02 -19.50 -4.05
C SER A 37 1.70 -20.24 -4.27
N MET A 38 0.58 -19.52 -4.30
CA MET A 38 -0.71 -20.17 -4.55
C MET A 38 -0.82 -20.55 -6.02
N ARG A 39 -1.26 -21.78 -6.28
CA ARG A 39 -1.38 -22.34 -7.62
C ARG A 39 -2.44 -21.59 -8.42
N SER A 40 -2.14 -21.34 -9.69
CA SER A 40 -3.09 -20.77 -10.64
C SER A 40 -3.87 -21.85 -11.36
N GLU A 41 -5.20 -21.81 -11.28
CA GLU A 41 -6.06 -22.71 -12.07
C GLU A 41 -5.91 -22.47 -13.59
N ILE A 42 -5.40 -21.29 -13.97
CA ILE A 42 -5.28 -20.84 -15.36
C ILE A 42 -4.17 -21.59 -16.10
N ASN A 43 -3.13 -22.07 -15.41
CA ASN A 43 -2.07 -22.82 -16.08
C ASN A 43 -1.39 -23.88 -15.17
N PRO A 44 -1.85 -25.14 -15.23
CA PRO A 44 -1.31 -26.22 -14.39
C PRO A 44 0.16 -26.55 -14.69
N ILE A 45 0.64 -26.27 -15.91
CA ILE A 45 2.04 -26.49 -16.30
C ILE A 45 2.96 -25.51 -15.56
N LEU A 46 2.56 -24.24 -15.48
CA LEU A 46 3.30 -23.23 -14.72
C LEU A 46 3.35 -23.56 -13.23
N ASN A 47 2.28 -24.12 -12.67
CA ASN A 47 2.27 -24.54 -11.26
C ASN A 47 3.29 -25.63 -10.96
N LYS A 48 3.49 -26.58 -11.89
CA LYS A 48 4.45 -27.67 -11.73
C LYS A 48 5.89 -27.14 -11.73
N VAL A 49 6.22 -26.28 -12.69
CA VAL A 49 7.53 -25.62 -12.76
C VAL A 49 7.80 -24.77 -11.51
N VAL A 50 6.80 -24.00 -11.05
CA VAL A 50 6.94 -23.16 -9.85
C VAL A 50 7.15 -24.01 -8.60
N ALA A 51 6.43 -25.12 -8.45
CA ALA A 51 6.57 -26.04 -7.32
C ALA A 51 7.92 -26.79 -7.33
N GLU A 52 8.44 -27.15 -8.50
CA GLU A 52 9.73 -27.82 -8.63
C GLU A 52 10.92 -26.86 -8.41
N THR A 53 10.74 -25.57 -8.72
CA THR A 53 11.81 -24.56 -8.63
C THR A 53 11.86 -23.88 -7.26
N ARG A 54 10.73 -23.79 -6.55
CA ARG A 54 10.65 -23.12 -5.25
C ARG A 54 10.55 -24.17 -4.15
N GLY A 55 11.71 -24.61 -3.67
CA GLY A 55 11.81 -25.34 -2.40
C GLY A 55 11.25 -24.50 -1.24
N ASP A 56 10.92 -25.15 -0.13
CA ASP A 56 10.27 -24.57 1.05
C ASP A 56 10.95 -23.24 1.44
N CYS A 57 10.32 -22.12 1.06
CA CYS A 57 10.92 -20.81 1.21
C CYS A 57 10.57 -20.29 2.60
N ASP A 58 11.59 -20.07 3.42
CA ASP A 58 11.39 -19.46 4.73
C ASP A 58 10.70 -18.08 4.59
N ILE A 59 9.53 -17.98 5.21
CA ILE A 59 8.69 -16.78 5.20
C ILE A 59 9.43 -15.56 5.77
N THR A 60 10.35 -15.76 6.72
CA THR A 60 11.09 -14.65 7.31
C THR A 60 12.04 -14.02 6.29
N THR A 61 12.65 -14.85 5.45
CA THR A 61 13.50 -14.42 4.34
C THR A 61 12.70 -13.67 3.27
N ILE A 62 11.52 -14.18 2.87
CA ILE A 62 10.65 -13.48 1.91
C ILE A 62 10.26 -12.09 2.43
N ARG A 63 9.90 -12.00 3.72
CA ARG A 63 9.48 -10.73 4.34
C ARG A 63 10.65 -9.75 4.48
N SER A 64 11.84 -10.21 4.82
CA SER A 64 13.02 -9.35 4.93
C SER A 64 13.44 -8.79 3.57
N GLU A 65 13.42 -9.61 2.51
CA GLU A 65 13.67 -9.18 1.14
C GLU A 65 12.64 -8.13 0.67
N ALA A 66 11.34 -8.41 0.89
CA ALA A 66 10.27 -7.51 0.52
C ALA A 66 10.40 -6.17 1.25
N LYS A 67 10.70 -6.20 2.56
CA LYS A 67 10.94 -4.99 3.37
C LYS A 67 12.11 -4.18 2.82
N SER A 68 13.26 -4.80 2.56
CA SER A 68 14.43 -4.10 2.02
C SER A 68 14.11 -3.41 0.69
N ARG A 69 13.37 -4.07 -0.20
CA ARG A 69 12.95 -3.46 -1.49
C ARG A 69 11.99 -2.30 -1.30
N ILE A 70 11.04 -2.40 -0.37
CA ILE A 70 10.11 -1.31 -0.04
C ILE A 70 10.89 -0.11 0.48
N ASP A 71 11.77 -0.32 1.46
CA ASP A 71 12.55 0.75 2.09
C ASP A 71 13.41 1.48 1.02
N ASN A 72 14.08 0.73 0.14
CA ASN A 72 14.83 1.30 -0.98
C ASN A 72 13.95 2.08 -1.97
N ASN A 73 12.76 1.56 -2.27
CA ASN A 73 11.84 2.23 -3.19
C ASN A 73 11.21 3.49 -2.56
N MET A 74 11.03 3.52 -1.25
CA MET A 74 10.57 4.71 -0.52
C MET A 74 11.60 5.85 -0.60
N ILE A 75 12.88 5.53 -0.45
CA ILE A 75 13.97 6.51 -0.60
C ILE A 75 13.95 7.11 -2.00
N LYS A 76 13.94 6.27 -3.04
CA LYS A 76 13.89 6.72 -4.45
C LYS A 76 12.66 7.57 -4.75
N GLN A 77 11.50 7.18 -4.22
CA GLN A 77 10.26 7.95 -4.40
C GLN A 77 10.36 9.33 -3.73
N LYS A 78 10.95 9.40 -2.53
CA LYS A 78 11.18 10.67 -1.83
C LYS A 78 12.13 11.56 -2.62
N GLU A 79 13.28 11.03 -3.06
CA GLU A 79 14.23 11.77 -3.89
C GLU A 79 13.58 12.30 -5.18
N HIS A 80 12.81 11.46 -5.87
CA HIS A 80 12.10 11.85 -7.08
C HIS A 80 11.05 12.93 -6.81
N TYR A 81 10.29 12.80 -5.72
CA TYR A 81 9.28 13.78 -5.31
C TYR A 81 9.91 15.13 -4.94
N ASP A 82 11.03 15.10 -4.21
CA ASP A 82 11.73 16.31 -3.73
C ASP A 82 12.49 17.01 -4.87
N LYS A 83 13.01 16.26 -5.86
CA LYS A 83 13.83 16.80 -6.97
C LYS A 83 13.20 17.97 -7.72
N GLY A 84 11.88 17.93 -7.94
CA GLY A 84 11.16 18.95 -8.69
C GLY A 84 10.46 20.01 -7.84
N ARG A 85 10.54 19.89 -6.50
CA ARG A 85 9.68 20.66 -5.61
C ARG A 85 10.43 21.85 -5.01
N LYS A 86 9.74 22.99 -4.91
CA LYS A 86 10.22 24.13 -4.11
C LYS A 86 10.35 23.69 -2.64
N PRO A 87 11.40 24.11 -1.92
CA PRO A 87 11.50 23.86 -0.48
C PRO A 87 10.25 24.34 0.25
N ALA A 88 9.86 23.60 1.29
CA ALA A 88 8.72 23.95 2.12
C ALA A 88 8.91 25.33 2.76
N THR A 89 7.83 26.08 2.89
CA THR A 89 7.86 27.36 3.62
C THR A 89 8.14 27.09 5.10
N THR A 90 9.23 27.66 5.62
CA THR A 90 9.54 27.64 7.05
C THR A 90 8.74 28.73 7.75
N TYR A 91 7.97 28.35 8.77
CA TYR A 91 7.18 29.29 9.58
C TYR A 91 7.88 29.56 10.91
N ALA A 92 7.89 30.82 11.33
CA ALA A 92 8.34 31.25 12.64
C ALA A 92 7.17 31.33 13.63
N VAL A 93 7.49 31.31 14.93
CA VAL A 93 6.50 31.55 15.99
C VAL A 93 5.94 32.97 15.82
N GLY A 94 4.63 33.07 15.63
CA GLY A 94 3.92 34.34 15.38
C GLY A 94 3.40 34.52 13.95
N ASP A 95 3.80 33.66 13.01
CA ASP A 95 3.32 33.74 11.62
C ASP A 95 1.83 33.41 11.49
N LEU A 96 1.11 34.27 10.78
CA LEU A 96 -0.29 34.06 10.42
C LEU A 96 -0.39 33.11 9.23
N VAL A 97 -0.78 31.86 9.50
CA VAL A 97 -1.01 30.85 8.48
C VAL A 97 -2.49 30.58 8.25
N LYS A 98 -2.91 30.60 6.98
CA LYS A 98 -4.28 30.24 6.59
C LYS A 98 -4.37 28.71 6.50
N SER A 99 -5.13 28.11 7.41
CA SER A 99 -5.48 26.69 7.29
C SER A 99 -6.64 26.51 6.31
N LEU A 100 -6.55 25.51 5.43
CA LEU A 100 -7.70 25.08 4.62
C LEU A 100 -8.72 24.41 5.55
N GLY A 101 -9.94 24.93 5.53
CA GLY A 101 -10.95 24.81 6.58
C GLY A 101 -11.61 23.44 6.75
N LEU A 102 -10.86 22.42 7.11
CA LEU A 102 -11.37 21.25 7.85
C LEU A 102 -11.06 21.36 9.35
N VAL A 103 -10.00 22.08 9.71
CA VAL A 103 -9.57 22.28 11.11
C VAL A 103 -10.38 23.40 11.80
N SER A 104 -10.82 24.43 11.08
CA SER A 104 -11.60 25.53 11.65
C SER A 104 -12.96 25.07 12.18
N ALA A 105 -13.63 24.17 11.46
CA ALA A 105 -14.94 23.64 11.83
C ALA A 105 -14.93 22.81 13.13
N MET A 106 -13.79 22.23 13.51
CA MET A 106 -13.63 21.48 14.77
C MET A 106 -13.37 22.41 15.96
N LYS A 107 -12.67 23.53 15.75
CA LYS A 107 -12.33 24.50 16.80
C LYS A 107 -13.53 25.32 17.26
N ASP A 108 -14.44 25.64 16.34
CA ASP A 108 -15.68 26.35 16.67
C ASP A 108 -16.64 25.49 17.48
N ARG A 109 -16.71 24.17 17.19
CA ARG A 109 -17.56 23.22 17.91
C ARG A 109 -17.10 22.98 19.36
N ALA A 110 -15.80 23.04 19.63
CA ALA A 110 -15.25 22.91 20.97
C ALA A 110 -15.46 24.17 21.84
N ARG A 111 -15.53 25.37 21.24
CA ARG A 111 -15.80 26.62 21.98
C ARG A 111 -17.25 26.75 22.44
N SER A 112 -18.21 26.19 21.70
CA SER A 112 -19.64 26.25 22.08
C SER A 112 -19.99 25.31 23.23
N SER A 113 -19.21 24.24 23.46
CA SER A 113 -19.47 23.24 24.50
C SER A 113 -18.98 23.66 25.89
N CYS A 114 -18.12 24.68 26.00
CA CYS A 114 -17.50 25.11 27.26
C CYS A 114 -18.17 26.36 27.87
N ARG A 115 -19.42 26.67 27.48
CA ARG A 115 -20.17 27.85 27.96
C ARG A 115 -21.39 27.51 28.82
N LEU A 116 -21.50 26.26 29.28
CA LEU A 116 -22.58 25.79 30.16
C LEU A 116 -21.99 25.03 31.37
N THR A 117 -21.36 25.76 32.28
CA THR A 117 -21.21 25.50 33.72
C THR A 117 -20.80 26.80 34.37
#